data_AF-A0A6P6XCY1-F1
#
_entry.id   AF-A0A6P6XCY1-F1
#
_cell.length_a   1.000
_cell.length_b   1.000
_cell.length_c   1.000
_cell.angle_alpha   90.00
_cell.angle_beta   90.00
_cell.angle_gamma   90.00
#
_symmetry.space_group_name_H-M   'P 1'
#
loop_
_entity.id
_entity.type
_entity.pdbx_description
1 polymer ?
#
loop_
_entity_poly.entity_id
_entity_poly.type
_entity_poly.pdbx_seq_one_letter_code
_entity_poly.pdbx_strand_id
1 'polypeptide(L)'
;MHYEIDTLNSQRSWVLSRRIHYGKFVAEVKFKDASEEYSPAIQAKDRDALMKLLTFESVEEMVKKRVEKKAKVFGQEVNLTNDAGNGKCKIDPSVLPCLYGEWVMPLTKHVEVEYLLRRLD
;
A
#
# COMPACT_ATOMS: atom_id res chain seq x y z
N MET A 1 26.64 13.40 -10.93
CA MET A 1 25.79 13.53 -9.73
C MET A 1 24.32 13.86 -10.05
N HIS A 2 23.95 14.74 -10.99
CA HIS A 2 22.52 14.96 -11.34
C HIS A 2 21.83 13.70 -11.91
N TYR A 3 22.48 12.96 -12.81
CA TYR A 3 21.92 11.74 -13.42
C TYR A 3 21.67 10.57 -12.45
N GLU A 4 22.43 10.47 -11.34
CA GLU A 4 22.20 9.43 -10.31
C GLU A 4 20.99 9.75 -9.44
N ILE A 5 20.75 11.03 -9.16
CA ILE A 5 19.58 11.48 -8.41
C ILE A 5 18.33 11.25 -9.24
N ASP A 6 18.37 11.52 -10.56
CA ASP A 6 17.24 11.31 -11.46
C ASP A 6 16.92 9.84 -11.67
N THR A 7 17.92 8.96 -11.80
CA THR A 7 17.69 7.51 -11.93
C THR A 7 17.16 6.91 -10.63
N LEU A 8 17.66 7.32 -9.46
CA LEU A 8 17.12 6.91 -8.16
C LEU A 8 15.69 7.43 -7.93
N ASN A 9 15.39 8.67 -8.32
CA ASN A 9 14.03 9.23 -8.23
C ASN A 9 13.06 8.52 -9.17
N SER A 10 13.52 8.19 -10.39
CA SER A 10 12.72 7.43 -11.36
C SER A 10 12.42 6.00 -10.87
N GLN A 11 13.42 5.30 -10.29
CA GLN A 11 13.21 3.99 -9.67
C GLN A 11 12.26 4.03 -8.47
N ARG A 12 12.36 5.06 -7.62
CA ARG A 12 11.46 5.26 -6.47
C ARG A 12 10.01 5.46 -6.90
N SER A 13 9.79 6.30 -7.90
CA SER A 13 8.45 6.57 -8.45
C SER A 13 7.82 5.31 -9.05
N TRP A 14 8.60 4.52 -9.78
CA TRP A 14 8.11 3.28 -10.41
C TRP A 14 7.59 2.26 -9.38
N VAL A 15 8.26 2.13 -8.23
CA VAL A 15 7.84 1.20 -7.16
C VAL A 15 6.48 1.59 -6.57
N LEU A 16 6.26 2.89 -6.32
CA LEU A 16 4.98 3.39 -5.82
C LEU A 16 3.87 3.22 -6.86
N SER A 17 4.14 3.57 -8.12
CA SER A 17 3.19 3.40 -9.21
C SER A 17 2.78 1.94 -9.35
N ARG A 18 3.74 1.00 -9.35
CA ARG A 18 3.46 -0.43 -9.41
C ARG A 18 2.61 -0.86 -8.22
N ARG A 19 2.92 -0.42 -6.99
CA ARG A 19 2.12 -0.78 -5.81
C ARG A 19 0.67 -0.29 -5.90
N ILE A 20 0.47 0.94 -6.39
CA ILE A 20 -0.85 1.53 -6.58
C ILE A 20 -1.63 0.75 -7.65
N HIS A 21 -1.01 0.44 -8.79
CA HIS A 21 -1.64 -0.30 -9.88
C HIS A 21 -1.93 -1.76 -9.55
N TYR A 22 -1.17 -2.37 -8.62
CA TYR A 22 -1.48 -3.72 -8.12
C TYR A 22 -2.85 -3.79 -7.42
N GLY A 23 -3.42 -2.65 -7.01
CA GLY A 23 -4.80 -2.56 -6.53
C GLY A 23 -5.81 -3.19 -7.49
N LYS A 24 -5.59 -3.11 -8.82
CA LYS A 24 -6.46 -3.76 -9.82
C LYS A 24 -6.56 -5.28 -9.63
N PHE A 25 -5.44 -5.94 -9.33
CA PHE A 25 -5.42 -7.38 -9.08
C PHE A 25 -6.03 -7.73 -7.72
N VAL A 26 -5.82 -6.89 -6.71
CA VAL A 26 -6.44 -7.05 -5.40
C VAL A 26 -7.96 -6.95 -5.51
N ALA A 27 -8.46 -5.96 -6.26
CA ALA A 27 -9.88 -5.82 -6.55
C ALA A 27 -10.46 -7.04 -7.27
N GLU A 28 -9.77 -7.57 -8.28
CA GLU A 28 -10.22 -8.77 -9.01
C GLU A 28 -10.29 -10.00 -8.10
N VAL A 29 -9.31 -10.18 -7.21
CA VAL A 29 -9.32 -11.30 -6.24
C VAL A 29 -10.49 -11.15 -5.26
N LYS A 30 -10.70 -9.96 -4.70
CA LYS A 30 -11.83 -9.68 -3.80
C LYS A 30 -13.18 -9.86 -4.50
N PHE A 31 -13.28 -9.43 -5.75
CA PHE A 31 -14.49 -9.61 -6.55
C PHE A 31 -14.80 -11.08 -6.81
N LYS A 32 -13.79 -11.90 -7.14
CA LYS A 32 -13.99 -13.35 -7.31
C LYS A 32 -14.41 -14.05 -6.03
N ASP A 33 -13.92 -13.58 -4.88
CA ASP A 33 -14.24 -14.15 -3.57
C ASP A 33 -15.69 -13.83 -3.15
N ALA A 34 -16.17 -12.60 -3.40
CA ALA A 34 -17.51 -12.17 -3.01
C ALA A 34 -18.30 -11.49 -4.16
N SER A 35 -18.38 -12.16 -5.32
CA SER A 35 -18.98 -11.57 -6.54
C SER A 35 -20.41 -11.08 -6.34
N GLU A 36 -21.20 -11.77 -5.51
CA GLU A 36 -22.60 -11.42 -5.25
C GLU A 36 -22.76 -10.13 -4.42
N GLU A 37 -21.82 -9.83 -3.52
CA GLU A 37 -21.86 -8.62 -2.70
C GLU A 37 -21.43 -7.38 -3.49
N TYR A 38 -20.45 -7.52 -4.39
CA TYR A 38 -19.96 -6.41 -5.20
C TYR A 38 -20.84 -6.10 -6.41
N SER A 39 -21.51 -7.10 -7.01
CA SER A 39 -22.36 -6.91 -8.20
C SER A 39 -23.44 -5.83 -8.06
N PRO A 40 -24.28 -5.79 -7.01
CA PRO A 40 -25.29 -4.75 -6.85
C PRO A 40 -24.68 -3.36 -6.64
N ALA A 41 -23.57 -3.27 -5.90
CA ALA A 41 -22.87 -2.01 -5.66
C ALA A 41 -22.24 -1.45 -6.96
N ILE A 42 -21.71 -2.33 -7.83
CA ILE A 42 -21.16 -1.94 -9.13
C ILE A 42 -22.28 -1.49 -10.09
N GLN A 43 -23.40 -2.21 -10.15
CA GLN A 43 -24.55 -1.83 -10.98
C GLN A 43 -25.16 -0.49 -10.56
N ALA A 44 -25.27 -0.25 -9.25
CA ALA A 44 -25.71 1.04 -8.70
C ALA A 44 -24.67 2.17 -8.90
N LYS A 45 -23.46 1.85 -9.36
CA LYS A 45 -22.29 2.76 -9.46
C LYS A 45 -22.00 3.48 -8.13
N ASP A 46 -22.28 2.82 -7.02
CA ASP A 46 -22.14 3.38 -5.68
C ASP A 46 -20.69 3.25 -5.20
N ARG A 47 -19.94 4.35 -5.37
CA ARG A 47 -18.54 4.47 -4.94
C ARG A 47 -18.39 4.32 -3.42
N ASP A 48 -19.34 4.83 -2.65
CA ASP A 48 -19.23 4.87 -1.19
C ASP A 48 -19.51 3.49 -0.59
N ALA A 49 -20.48 2.76 -1.16
CA ALA A 49 -20.72 1.36 -0.80
C ALA A 49 -19.49 0.48 -1.10
N LEU A 50 -18.89 0.63 -2.29
CA LEU A 50 -17.66 -0.09 -2.64
C LEU A 50 -16.50 0.28 -1.71
N MET A 51 -16.35 1.56 -1.37
CA MET A 51 -15.28 2.01 -0.47
C MET A 51 -15.43 1.43 0.94
N LYS A 52 -16.67 1.29 1.45
CA LYS A 52 -16.94 0.64 2.73
C LYS A 52 -16.64 -0.85 2.69
N LEU A 53 -17.10 -1.56 1.65
CA LEU A 53 -16.83 -2.99 1.47
C LEU A 53 -15.34 -3.31 1.34
N LEU A 54 -14.57 -2.41 0.72
CA LEU A 54 -13.12 -2.57 0.57
C LEU A 54 -12.32 -2.18 1.80
N THR A 55 -12.94 -1.51 2.78
CA THR A 55 -12.27 -1.05 4.01
C THR A 55 -12.28 -2.16 5.05
N PHE A 56 -11.11 -2.77 5.24
CA PHE A 56 -10.89 -3.77 6.27
C PHE A 56 -9.89 -3.24 7.30
N GLU A 57 -10.40 -2.67 8.39
CA GLU A 57 -9.57 -2.06 9.45
C GLU A 57 -8.53 -3.04 10.01
N SER A 58 -8.89 -4.32 10.14
CA SER A 58 -7.99 -5.38 10.60
C SER A 58 -6.79 -5.58 9.68
N VAL A 59 -6.99 -5.50 8.36
CA VAL A 59 -5.94 -5.63 7.36
C VAL A 59 -5.06 -4.38 7.34
N GLU A 60 -5.65 -3.20 7.50
CA GLU A 60 -4.91 -1.94 7.58
C GLU A 60 -3.97 -1.90 8.78
N GLU A 61 -4.47 -2.26 9.96
CA GLU A 61 -3.66 -2.34 11.17
C GLU A 61 -2.54 -3.37 11.05
N MET A 62 -2.82 -4.53 10.44
CA MET A 62 -1.80 -5.54 10.17
C MET A 62 -0.73 -5.03 9.19
N VAL A 63 -1.13 -4.29 8.15
CA VAL A 63 -0.21 -3.69 7.18
C VAL A 63 0.67 -2.63 7.84
N LYS A 64 0.10 -1.74 8.68
CA LYS A 64 0.87 -0.75 9.45
C LYS A 64 1.91 -1.42 10.34
N LYS A 65 1.52 -2.41 11.15
CA LYS A 65 2.43 -3.19 12.00
C LYS A 65 3.53 -3.89 11.20
N ARG A 66 3.18 -4.42 10.01
CA ARG A 66 4.16 -5.07 9.13
C ARG A 66 5.15 -4.08 8.54
N VAL A 67 4.70 -2.90 8.12
CA VAL A 67 5.55 -1.83 7.60
C VAL A 67 6.48 -1.33 8.71
N GLU A 68 5.99 -1.17 9.93
CA GLU A 68 6.79 -0.78 11.09
C GLU A 68 7.89 -1.82 11.38
N LYS A 69 7.53 -3.11 11.43
CA LYS A 69 8.50 -4.18 11.65
C LYS A 69 9.55 -4.23 10.54
N LYS A 70 9.15 -4.04 9.28
CA LYS A 70 10.09 -3.94 8.16
C LYS A 70 10.97 -2.71 8.27
N ALA A 71 10.43 -1.54 8.62
CA ALA A 71 11.20 -0.32 8.80
C ALA A 71 12.25 -0.47 9.90
N LYS A 72 11.91 -1.14 11.01
CA LYS A 72 12.87 -1.48 12.09
C LYS A 72 13.99 -2.40 11.60
N VAL A 73 13.65 -3.46 10.86
CA VAL A 73 14.64 -4.45 10.37
C VAL A 73 15.54 -3.88 9.27
N PHE A 74 14.98 -3.15 8.29
CA PHE A 74 15.73 -2.59 7.17
C PHE A 74 16.38 -1.23 7.48
N GLY A 75 15.89 -0.52 8.50
CA GLY A 75 16.46 0.74 8.97
C GLY A 75 17.67 0.56 9.89
N GLN A 76 17.89 -0.66 10.40
CA GLN A 76 19.11 -1.02 11.12
C GLN A 76 20.29 -1.07 10.14
N GLU A 77 21.37 -0.33 10.43
CA GLU A 77 22.65 -0.59 9.78
C GLU A 77 23.14 -1.97 10.22
N VAL A 78 23.18 -2.91 9.29
CA VAL A 78 23.68 -4.27 9.52
C VAL A 78 25.20 -4.22 9.58
N ASN A 79 25.75 -3.71 10.69
CA ASN A 79 27.17 -3.85 10.97
C ASN A 79 27.43 -5.28 11.47
N LEU A 80 28.33 -6.00 10.80
CA LEU A 80 28.73 -7.38 11.14
C LEU A 80 29.46 -7.51 12.49
N THR A 81 29.72 -6.38 13.15
CA THR A 81 30.30 -6.31 14.48
C THR A 81 29.19 -6.13 15.51
N ASN A 82 29.03 -7.14 16.36
CA ASN A 82 28.11 -7.19 17.47
C ASN A 82 28.35 -6.05 18.47
N ASP A 83 27.87 -4.85 18.19
CA ASP A 83 27.67 -3.82 19.21
C ASP A 83 26.17 -3.58 19.35
N ALA A 84 25.61 -4.28 20.34
CA ALA A 84 24.27 -4.07 20.87
C ALA A 84 24.21 -2.70 21.56
N GLY A 85 24.16 -1.63 20.77
CA GLY A 85 24.15 -0.29 21.33
C GLY A 85 24.13 0.78 20.26
N ASN A 86 22.94 1.29 19.96
CA ASN A 86 22.75 2.62 19.37
C ASN A 86 23.02 2.77 17.85
N GLY A 87 22.62 1.78 17.05
CA GLY A 87 22.52 1.94 15.59
C GLY A 87 21.42 2.93 15.24
N LYS A 88 21.79 4.18 14.90
CA LYS A 88 20.86 5.22 14.44
C LYS A 88 20.11 4.72 13.21
N CYS A 89 18.81 4.44 13.33
CA CYS A 89 17.97 4.25 12.15
C CYS A 89 18.01 5.53 11.31
N LYS A 90 18.43 5.45 10.04
CA LYS A 90 18.44 6.60 9.11
C LYS A 90 17.06 7.20 8.87
N ILE A 91 16.02 6.43 9.15
CA ILE A 91 14.62 6.79 8.98
C ILE A 91 13.88 6.38 10.25
N ASP A 92 13.11 7.30 10.84
CA ASP A 92 12.29 6.99 12.01
C ASP A 92 11.29 5.88 11.65
N PRO A 93 11.34 4.70 12.32
CA PRO A 93 10.47 3.58 12.03
C PRO A 93 8.98 3.89 12.26
N SER A 94 8.66 4.99 12.93
CA SER A 94 7.30 5.46 13.25
C SER A 94 6.67 6.26 12.11
N VAL A 95 7.49 6.89 11.26
CA VAL A 95 7.02 7.78 10.17
C VAL A 95 6.56 6.97 8.96
N LEU A 96 7.22 5.84 8.68
CA LEU A 96 6.91 4.99 7.52
C LEU A 96 5.48 4.41 7.55
N PRO A 97 4.99 3.84 8.67
CA PRO A 97 3.62 3.34 8.77
C PRO A 97 2.58 4.46 8.60
N CYS A 98 2.85 5.65 9.14
CA CYS A 98 1.96 6.81 9.01
C CYS A 98 1.84 7.24 7.55
N LEU A 99 2.98 7.47 6.89
CA LEU A 99 3.03 7.83 5.47
C LEU A 99 2.35 6.76 4.58
N TYR A 100 2.56 5.49 4.88
CA TYR A 100 1.95 4.39 4.14
C TYR A 100 0.42 4.35 4.31
N GLY A 101 -0.06 4.60 5.54
CA GLY A 101 -1.48 4.65 5.86
C GLY A 101 -2.20 5.86 5.28
N GLU A 102 -1.55 7.02 5.25
CA GLU A 102 -2.15 8.27 4.76
C GLU A 102 -2.14 8.37 3.22
N TRP A 103 -1.10 7.88 2.56
CA TRP A 103 -0.92 8.12 1.12
C TRP A 103 -1.09 6.84 0.30
N VAL A 104 -0.39 5.76 0.64
CA VAL A 104 -0.36 4.57 -0.21
C VAL A 104 -1.68 3.81 -0.14
N MET A 105 -2.22 3.62 1.06
CA MET A 105 -3.48 2.89 1.26
C MET A 105 -4.68 3.57 0.58
N PRO A 106 -4.95 4.88 0.76
CA PRO A 106 -6.10 5.52 0.13
C PRO A 106 -6.00 5.55 -1.39
N LEU A 107 -4.79 5.72 -1.94
CA LEU A 107 -4.55 5.65 -3.38
C LEU A 107 -4.81 4.25 -3.93
N THR A 108 -4.39 3.18 -3.23
CA THR A 108 -4.70 1.81 -3.66
C THR A 108 -6.21 1.54 -3.67
N LYS A 109 -6.94 2.04 -2.66
CA LYS A 109 -8.40 1.90 -2.59
C LYS A 109 -9.11 2.63 -3.74
N HIS A 110 -8.66 3.83 -4.10
CA HIS A 110 -9.22 4.56 -5.23
C HIS A 110 -9.10 3.75 -6.53
N VAL A 111 -7.93 3.14 -6.77
CA VAL A 111 -7.72 2.28 -7.94
C VAL A 111 -8.57 1.01 -7.91
N GLU A 112 -8.76 0.41 -6.72
CA GLU A 112 -9.66 -0.74 -6.55
C GLU A 112 -11.11 -0.39 -6.92
N VAL A 113 -11.63 0.74 -6.42
CA VAL A 113 -13.00 1.21 -6.73
C VAL A 113 -13.15 1.53 -8.22
N GLU A 114 -12.20 2.28 -8.82
CA GLU A 114 -12.25 2.60 -10.25
C GLU A 114 -12.21 1.35 -11.14
N TYR A 115 -11.45 0.33 -10.72
CA TYR A 115 -11.39 -0.94 -11.44
C TYR A 115 -12.73 -1.68 -11.39
N LEU A 116 -13.34 -1.80 -10.21
CA LEU A 116 -14.62 -2.49 -10.03
C LEU A 116 -15.75 -1.81 -10.81
N LEU A 117 -15.78 -0.48 -10.84
CA LEU A 117 -16.79 0.29 -11.57
C LEU A 117 -16.76 0.04 -13.09
N ARG A 118 -15.58 -0.18 -13.68
CA ARG A 118 -15.42 -0.43 -15.12
C ARG A 118 -15.49 -1.91 -15.48
N ARG A 119 -15.71 -2.80 -14.51
CA ARG A 119 -15.63 -4.26 -14.70
C ARG A 119 -16.89 -4.86 -15.32
N LEU A 120 -18.05 -4.26 -15.06
CA LEU A 120 -19.37 -4.66 -15.54
C LEU A 120 -19.91 -3.76 -16.68
N ASP A 121 -19.09 -2.83 -17.19
CA ASP A 121 -19.38 -2.11 -18.46
C ASP A 121 -19.10 -3.02 -19.67
#